data_AF-A0A6J6D328-F1
#
_entry.id   AF-A0A6J6D328-F1
#
_cell.length_a   1.000
_cell.length_b   1.000
_cell.length_c   1.000
_cell.angle_alpha   90.00
_cell.angle_beta   90.00
_cell.angle_gamma   90.00
#
_symmetry.space_group_name_H-M   'P 1'
#
loop_
_entity.id
_entity.type
_entity.pdbx_description
1 polymer ?
#
loop_
_entity_poly.entity_id
_entity_poly.type
_entity_poly.pdbx_seq_one_letter_code
_entity_poly.pdbx_strand_id
1 'polypeptide(L)'
;MATTTASSEITFRVSLEDKELIKLAAEIANSSVSDYIRSLAVQRAMELVSHLRLREVTVIPAAQFNALMASIDEPDEIAPHMRSAYDNLWKLELD
;
A
#
# COMPACT_ATOMS: atom_id res chain seq x y z
N MET A 1 19.32 8.33 31.27
CA MET A 1 19.16 7.12 30.44
C MET A 1 19.28 7.55 28.99
N ALA A 2 20.34 7.14 28.30
CA ALA A 2 20.50 7.43 26.88
C ALA A 2 19.62 6.43 26.10
N THR A 3 18.60 6.94 25.41
CA THR A 3 17.90 6.18 24.36
C THR A 3 18.88 5.98 23.21
N THR A 4 19.58 4.84 23.20
CA THR A 4 20.33 4.39 22.04
C THR A 4 19.33 4.12 20.92
N THR A 5 19.18 5.05 19.99
CA THR A 5 18.46 4.79 18.73
C THR A 5 19.22 3.68 18.03
N ALA A 6 18.65 2.47 17.97
CA ALA A 6 19.27 1.35 17.28
C ALA A 6 19.42 1.69 15.79
N SER A 7 20.64 2.00 15.36
CA SER A 7 20.95 2.23 13.94
C SER A 7 21.24 0.90 13.26
N SER A 8 20.63 0.67 12.11
CA SER A 8 20.95 -0.46 11.22
C SER A 8 21.58 0.05 9.92
N GLU A 9 22.45 -0.77 9.32
CA GLU A 9 23.14 -0.47 8.06
C GLU A 9 22.50 -1.21 6.89
N ILE A 10 22.44 -0.55 5.73
CA ILE A 10 22.05 -1.16 4.45
C ILE A 10 23.22 -0.99 3.48
N THR A 11 23.81 -2.11 3.04
CA THR A 11 24.95 -2.12 2.13
C THR A 11 24.59 -2.90 0.86
N PHE A 12 25.01 -2.40 -0.30
CA PHE A 12 24.72 -3.02 -1.59
C PHE A 12 25.93 -2.91 -2.54
N ARG A 13 26.06 -3.88 -3.44
CA ARG A 13 27.05 -3.86 -4.51
C ARG A 13 26.38 -3.31 -5.77
N VAL A 14 27.08 -2.43 -6.47
CA VAL A 14 26.63 -1.83 -7.74
C VAL A 14 27.68 -2.06 -8.81
N SER A 15 27.25 -2.01 -10.07
CA SER A 15 28.19 -1.97 -11.19
C SER A 15 29.00 -0.65 -11.16
N LEU A 16 30.12 -0.61 -11.87
CA LEU A 16 30.91 0.61 -11.98
C LEU A 16 30.11 1.73 -12.68
N GLU A 17 29.35 1.37 -13.71
CA GLU A 17 28.51 2.29 -14.47
C GLU A 17 27.44 2.93 -13.58
N ASP A 18 26.69 2.11 -12.83
CA ASP A 18 25.68 2.61 -11.89
C ASP A 18 26.30 3.51 -10.83
N LYS A 19 27.50 3.15 -10.33
CA LYS A 19 28.20 3.94 -9.32
C LYS A 19 28.52 5.35 -9.82
N GLU A 20 29.02 5.49 -11.05
CA GLU A 20 29.34 6.79 -11.62
C GLU A 20 28.07 7.60 -11.93
N LEU A 21 27.01 6.95 -12.42
CA LEU A 21 25.72 7.60 -12.65
C LEU A 21 25.12 8.16 -11.35
N ILE A 22 25.13 7.35 -10.28
CA ILE A 22 24.61 7.74 -8.97
C ILE A 22 25.42 8.90 -8.38
N LYS A 23 26.75 8.91 -8.53
CA LYS A 23 27.60 10.02 -8.08
C LYS A 23 27.23 11.32 -8.79
N LEU A 24 27.11 11.29 -10.11
CA LEU A 24 26.73 12.46 -10.90
C LEU A 24 25.36 12.99 -10.48
N ALA A 25 24.39 12.09 -10.28
CA ALA A 25 23.06 12.48 -9.83
C ALA A 25 23.07 13.10 -8.41
N ALA A 26 23.87 12.55 -7.50
CA ALA A 26 24.03 13.09 -6.15
C ALA A 26 24.68 14.48 -6.16
N GLU A 27 25.66 14.70 -7.05
CA GLU A 27 26.30 16.00 -7.27
C GLU A 27 25.31 17.03 -7.81
N ILE A 28 24.51 16.68 -8.82
CA ILE A 28 23.44 17.54 -9.35
C ILE A 28 22.42 17.90 -8.26
N ALA A 29 22.10 16.94 -7.38
CA ALA A 29 21.20 17.14 -6.24
C ALA A 29 21.87 17.84 -5.04
N ASN A 30 23.15 18.23 -5.14
CA ASN A 30 23.94 18.83 -4.06
C ASN A 30 23.87 18.04 -2.74
N SER A 31 24.03 16.72 -2.83
CA SER A 31 23.88 15.81 -1.71
C SER A 31 25.01 14.77 -1.70
N SER A 32 25.28 14.18 -0.53
CA SER A 32 26.18 13.02 -0.46
C SER A 32 25.54 11.82 -1.18
N VAL A 33 26.35 10.92 -1.76
CA VAL A 33 25.84 9.71 -2.42
C VAL A 33 24.95 8.88 -1.48
N SER A 34 25.36 8.75 -0.22
CA SER A 34 24.59 8.00 0.79
C SER A 34 23.25 8.67 1.09
N ASP A 35 23.21 10.00 1.23
CA ASP A 35 21.95 10.73 1.47
C ASP A 35 21.04 10.71 0.26
N TYR A 36 21.59 10.84 -0.95
CA TYR A 36 20.86 10.75 -2.20
C TYR A 36 20.13 9.42 -2.31
N ILE A 37 20.85 8.30 -2.15
CA ILE A 37 20.25 6.96 -2.24
C ILE A 37 19.25 6.73 -1.11
N ARG A 38 19.60 7.11 0.12
CA ARG A 38 18.71 6.97 1.28
C ARG A 38 17.39 7.72 1.06
N SER A 39 17.45 8.97 0.62
CA SER A 39 16.27 9.81 0.41
C SER A 39 15.36 9.23 -0.68
N LEU A 40 15.93 8.79 -1.81
CA LEU A 40 15.17 8.15 -2.88
C LEU A 40 14.52 6.84 -2.44
N ALA A 41 15.26 5.99 -1.71
CA ALA A 41 14.73 4.73 -1.21
C ALA A 41 13.55 4.97 -0.24
N VAL A 42 13.69 5.94 0.68
CA VAL A 42 12.63 6.31 1.63
C VAL A 42 11.43 6.90 0.91
N GLN A 43 11.64 7.86 0.00
CA GLN A 43 10.55 8.46 -0.76
C GLN A 43 9.76 7.40 -1.52
N ARG A 44 10.46 6.51 -2.23
CA ARG A 44 9.80 5.46 -2.99
C ARG A 44 9.05 4.47 -2.11
N ALA A 45 9.63 4.11 -0.95
CA ALA A 45 8.95 3.27 0.02
C ALA A 45 7.69 3.94 0.57
N MET A 46 7.75 5.24 0.89
CA MET A 46 6.59 6.01 1.37
C MET A 46 5.47 6.05 0.33
N GLU A 47 5.79 6.29 -0.94
CA GLU A 47 4.81 6.27 -2.03
C GLU A 47 4.09 4.90 -2.09
N LEU A 48 4.86 3.81 -2.11
CA LEU A 48 4.31 2.45 -2.20
C LEU A 48 3.47 2.08 -0.97
N VAL A 49 3.97 2.36 0.23
CA VAL A 49 3.24 2.10 1.48
C VAL A 49 1.97 2.94 1.56
N SER A 50 2.02 4.19 1.11
CA SER A 50 0.83 5.05 1.07
C SER A 50 -0.21 4.51 0.09
N HIS A 51 0.19 4.07 -1.10
CA HIS A 51 -0.72 3.43 -2.05
C HIS A 51 -1.33 2.13 -1.50
N LEU A 52 -0.56 1.31 -0.78
CA LEU A 52 -1.07 0.11 -0.13
C LEU A 52 -2.07 0.46 0.98
N ARG A 53 -1.74 1.42 1.85
CA ARG A 53 -2.65 1.89 2.90
C ARG A 53 -3.94 2.49 2.34
N LEU A 54 -3.88 3.20 1.21
CA LEU A 54 -5.06 3.70 0.52
C LEU A 54 -5.95 2.58 -0.04
N ARG A 55 -5.42 1.39 -0.33
CA ARG A 55 -6.23 0.22 -0.68
C ARG A 55 -6.93 -0.40 0.52
N GLU A 56 -6.37 -0.26 1.72
CA GLU A 56 -6.99 -0.71 2.98
C GLU A 56 -8.02 0.29 3.53
N VAL A 57 -8.06 1.51 3.00
CA VAL A 57 -9.00 2.55 3.42
C VAL A 57 -10.01 2.80 2.32
N THR A 58 -11.22 2.27 2.48
CA THR A 58 -12.34 2.63 1.60
C THR A 58 -12.88 4.01 2.00
N VAL A 59 -12.59 5.03 1.20
CA VAL A 59 -13.22 6.34 1.35
C VAL A 59 -14.58 6.31 0.65
N ILE A 60 -15.65 6.29 1.43
CA ILE A 60 -17.03 6.37 0.92
C ILE A 60 -17.68 7.71 1.29
N PRO A 61 -18.51 8.31 0.42
CA PRO A 61 -19.31 9.49 0.75
C PRO A 61 -20.20 9.26 1.98
N ALA A 62 -20.45 10.32 2.75
CA ALA A 62 -21.25 10.22 3.99
C ALA A 62 -22.63 9.58 3.76
N ALA A 63 -23.28 9.86 2.65
CA ALA A 63 -24.55 9.23 2.29
C ALA A 63 -24.44 7.70 2.13
N GLN A 64 -23.35 7.21 1.52
CA GLN A 64 -23.09 5.77 1.37
C GLN A 64 -22.69 5.13 2.69
N PHE A 65 -21.91 5.82 3.53
CA PHE A 65 -21.60 5.35 4.88
C PHE A 65 -22.86 5.19 5.72
N ASN A 66 -23.75 6.18 5.69
CA ASN A 66 -25.00 6.12 6.44
C ASN A 66 -25.91 5.00 5.92
N ALA A 67 -25.99 4.80 4.60
CA ALA A 67 -26.74 3.69 4.01
C ALA A 67 -26.14 2.33 4.40
N LEU A 68 -24.81 2.19 4.38
CA LEU A 68 -24.11 1.00 4.85
C LEU A 68 -24.41 0.73 6.33
N MET A 69 -24.35 1.76 7.18
CA MET A 69 -24.65 1.59 8.60
C MET A 69 -26.11 1.19 8.83
N ALA A 70 -27.05 1.79 8.11
CA ALA A 70 -28.46 1.41 8.17
C ALA A 70 -28.68 -0.06 7.76
N SER A 71 -27.97 -0.53 6.72
CA SER A 71 -28.06 -1.94 6.27
C SER A 71 -27.50 -2.98 7.25
N ILE A 72 -26.67 -2.55 8.20
CA ILE A 72 -26.18 -3.43 9.28
C ILE A 72 -27.27 -3.63 10.34
N ASP A 73 -27.99 -2.57 10.67
CA ASP A 73 -29.08 -2.61 11.65
C ASP A 73 -30.34 -3.28 11.10
N GLU A 74 -30.65 -3.03 9.82
CA GLU A 74 -31.75 -3.66 9.08
C GLU A 74 -31.23 -4.21 7.75
N PRO A 75 -30.88 -5.50 7.70
CA PRO A 75 -30.37 -6.12 6.49
C PRO A 75 -31.43 -6.13 5.39
N ASP A 76 -31.05 -5.65 4.21
CA ASP A 76 -31.92 -5.73 3.03
C ASP A 76 -32.26 -7.19 2.73
N GLU A 77 -33.50 -7.43 2.27
CA GLU A 77 -33.86 -8.73 1.74
C GLU A 77 -32.99 -9.06 0.52
N ILE A 78 -32.46 -10.29 0.50
CA ILE A 78 -31.65 -10.77 -0.62
C ILE A 78 -32.45 -10.61 -1.92
N ALA A 79 -31.93 -9.79 -2.83
CA ALA A 79 -32.55 -9.57 -4.12
C ALA A 79 -32.77 -10.91 -4.86
N PRO A 80 -33.93 -11.12 -5.52
CA PRO A 80 -34.29 -12.43 -6.08
C PRO A 80 -33.24 -13.04 -7.01
N HIS A 81 -32.55 -12.22 -7.80
CA HIS A 81 -31.49 -12.68 -8.71
C HIS A 81 -30.23 -13.17 -7.99
N MET A 82 -29.90 -12.61 -6.81
CA MET A 82 -28.78 -13.09 -6.00
C MET A 82 -29.11 -14.42 -5.32
N ARG A 83 -30.37 -14.62 -4.91
CA ARG A 83 -30.84 -15.89 -4.37
C ARG A 83 -30.69 -17.03 -5.38
N SER A 84 -31.08 -16.79 -6.64
CA SER A 84 -30.89 -17.78 -7.71
C SER A 84 -29.41 -18.09 -7.97
N ALA A 85 -28.52 -17.10 -7.89
CA ALA A 85 -27.08 -17.32 -8.04
C ALA A 85 -26.49 -18.13 -6.87
N TYR A 86 -26.91 -17.85 -5.63
CA TYR A 86 -26.52 -18.59 -4.42
C TYR A 86 -26.94 -20.07 -4.51
N ASP A 87 -28.20 -20.33 -4.88
CA ASP A 87 -28.73 -21.69 -4.99
C ASP A 87 -28.00 -22.51 -6.08
N ASN A 88 -27.48 -21.85 -7.12
CA ASN A 88 -26.71 -22.49 -8.18
C ASN A 88 -25.25 -22.77 -7.77
N LEU A 89 -24.64 -21.92 -6.95
CA LEU A 89 -23.30 -22.14 -6.38
C LEU A 89 -23.28 -23.38 -5.48
N TRP A 90 -24.28 -23.55 -4.63
CA TRP A 90 -24.35 -24.70 -3.72
C TRP A 90 -24.62 -26.03 -4.44
N LYS A 91 -25.31 -26.01 -5.58
CA LYS A 91 -25.52 -27.20 -6.42
C LYS A 91 -24.23 -27.69 -7.08
N LEU A 92 -23.26 -26.80 -7.33
CA LEU A 92 -21.96 -27.14 -7.92
C LEU A 92 -20.97 -27.74 -6.91
N GLU A 93 -21.19 -27.59 -5.60
CA GLU A 93 -20.33 -28.17 -4.55
C GLU A 93 -20.78 -29.56 -4.07
N LEU A 94 -21.95 -30.04 -4.50
CA LEU A 94 -22.54 -31.33 -4.09
C LEU A 94 -22.60 -32.40 -5.20
N ASP A 95 -22.13 -32.08 -6.40
CA ASP A 95 -21.85 -33.00 -7.52
C ASP A 95 -20.34 -33.24 -7.64
#